data_AF-A0A564YVH2-F1
#
_entry.id   AF-A0A564YVH2-F1
#
_cell.length_a   1.000
_cell.length_b   1.000
_cell.length_c   1.000
_cell.angle_alpha   90.00
_cell.angle_beta   90.00
_cell.angle_gamma   90.00
#
_symmetry.space_group_name_H-M   'P 1'
#
loop_
_entity.id
_entity.type
_entity.pdbx_description
1 polymer ?
#
loop_
_entity_poly.entity_id
_entity_poly.type
_entity_poly.pdbx_seq_one_letter_code
_entity_poly.pdbx_strand_id
1 'polypeptide(L)'
;MPNFAYNYFNSKDNEHPFYRIKMATFTGYFIGAFNAGIVYLPALLSGRSVYANGIKAIRILSLGLGAGALHATASYFTAKALNKEHSTVAHAVGGAAAGYLVRYKAPLASRMHMVLLFAISSFLIKQIELIRPEFADKDIGHCRGPVPNAFISLNHRYMNRRWRQEEEDLEKFV
;
A
#
# COMPACT_ATOMS: atom_id res chain seq x y z
N MET A 1 -13.80 4.60 6.47
CA MET A 1 -12.33 4.44 6.33
C MET A 1 -11.85 5.26 5.14
N PRO A 2 -10.73 6.00 5.21
CA PRO A 2 -10.05 6.45 4.00
C PRO A 2 -9.75 5.20 3.16
N ASN A 3 -10.21 5.18 1.92
CA ASN A 3 -9.91 4.06 1.04
C ASN A 3 -8.48 4.26 0.51
N PHE A 4 -7.49 3.87 1.33
CA PHE A 4 -6.06 4.05 1.03
C PHE A 4 -5.68 3.45 -0.33
N ALA A 5 -6.24 2.28 -0.65
CA ALA A 5 -6.06 1.63 -1.93
C ALA A 5 -6.63 2.48 -3.08
N TYR A 6 -7.88 2.94 -2.97
CA TYR A 6 -8.50 3.82 -3.98
C TYR A 6 -7.72 5.12 -4.17
N ASN A 7 -7.31 5.77 -3.07
CA ASN A 7 -6.51 6.99 -3.11
C ASN A 7 -5.14 6.78 -3.76
N TYR A 8 -4.53 5.62 -3.54
CA TYR A 8 -3.28 5.23 -4.20
C TYR A 8 -3.49 5.03 -5.70
N PHE A 9 -4.48 4.24 -6.11
CA PHE A 9 -4.72 3.91 -7.52
C PHE A 9 -5.14 5.11 -8.38
N ASN A 10 -5.90 6.05 -7.81
CA ASN A 10 -6.36 7.28 -8.47
C ASN A 10 -5.34 8.43 -8.44
N SER A 11 -4.25 8.30 -7.67
CA SER A 11 -3.15 9.26 -7.78
C SER A 11 -2.29 8.94 -9.00
N LYS A 12 -1.74 9.97 -9.65
CA LYS A 12 -0.78 9.80 -10.74
C LYS A 12 0.47 9.10 -10.22
N ASP A 13 0.99 8.15 -10.99
CA ASP A 13 2.11 7.29 -10.62
C ASP A 13 3.45 8.04 -10.57
N ASN A 14 3.60 9.15 -11.29
CA ASN A 14 4.83 9.93 -11.43
C ASN A 14 4.84 11.26 -10.63
N GLU A 15 3.84 11.49 -9.78
CA GLU A 15 3.68 12.68 -8.94
C GLU A 15 3.45 12.27 -7.47
N HIS A 16 3.64 13.22 -6.55
CA HIS A 16 3.35 13.10 -5.11
C HIS A 16 3.89 11.83 -4.44
N PRO A 17 5.23 11.62 -4.46
CA PRO A 17 5.83 10.38 -4.01
C PRO A 17 5.51 10.06 -2.55
N PHE A 18 5.51 11.04 -1.64
CA PHE A 18 5.28 10.79 -0.23
C PHE A 18 3.82 10.48 0.07
N TYR A 19 2.87 11.19 -0.55
CA TYR A 19 1.45 10.84 -0.54
C TYR A 19 1.23 9.38 -0.98
N ARG A 20 1.82 8.98 -2.12
CA ARG A 20 1.67 7.62 -2.66
C ARG A 20 2.26 6.56 -1.74
N ILE A 21 3.47 6.78 -1.25
CA ILE A 21 4.15 5.89 -0.32
C ILE A 21 3.29 5.71 0.93
N LYS A 22 2.79 6.81 1.50
CA LYS A 22 1.88 6.77 2.66
C LYS A 22 0.64 5.91 2.39
N MET A 23 -0.07 6.15 1.29
CA MET A 23 -1.30 5.41 0.97
C MET A 23 -1.02 3.91 0.76
N ALA A 24 0.05 3.55 0.06
CA ALA A 24 0.45 2.16 -0.13
C ALA A 24 0.93 1.49 1.16
N THR A 25 1.70 2.20 1.99
CA THR A 25 2.14 1.72 3.31
C THR A 25 0.95 1.42 4.22
N PHE A 26 -0.05 2.30 4.30
CA PHE A 26 -1.25 2.04 5.09
C PHE A 26 -2.10 0.91 4.50
N THR A 27 -2.15 0.77 3.17
CA THR A 27 -2.80 -0.39 2.53
C THR A 27 -2.10 -1.70 2.91
N GLY A 28 -0.76 -1.71 2.86
CA GLY A 28 0.07 -2.83 3.32
C GLY A 28 -0.08 -3.11 4.82
N TYR A 29 -0.25 -2.08 5.65
CA TYR A 29 -0.56 -2.23 7.08
C TYR A 29 -1.86 -2.98 7.31
N PHE A 30 -2.96 -2.64 6.61
CA PHE A 30 -4.24 -3.33 6.81
C PHE A 30 -4.15 -4.82 6.46
N ILE A 31 -3.50 -5.14 5.33
CA ILE A 31 -3.29 -6.53 4.90
C ILE A 31 -2.36 -7.26 5.90
N GLY A 32 -1.28 -6.60 6.35
CA GLY A 32 -0.37 -7.13 7.35
C GLY A 32 -1.06 -7.38 8.70
N ALA A 33 -1.91 -6.47 9.15
CA ALA A 33 -2.66 -6.57 10.40
C ALA A 33 -3.67 -7.72 10.37
N PHE A 34 -4.37 -7.91 9.24
CA PHE A 34 -5.26 -9.05 9.06
C PHE A 34 -4.51 -10.39 9.17
N ASN A 35 -3.40 -10.53 8.43
CA ASN A 35 -2.57 -11.74 8.49
C ASN A 35 -1.92 -11.96 9.86
N ALA A 36 -1.48 -10.88 10.52
CA ALA A 36 -0.98 -10.92 11.88
C ALA A 36 -2.06 -11.39 12.87
N GLY A 37 -3.31 -10.94 12.68
CA GLY A 37 -4.47 -11.38 13.44
C GLY A 37 -4.73 -12.88 13.30
N ILE A 38 -4.66 -13.43 12.08
CA ILE A 38 -4.80 -14.88 11.84
C ILE A 38 -3.76 -15.69 12.61
N VAL A 39 -2.53 -15.18 12.73
CA VAL A 39 -1.45 -15.88 13.45
C VAL A 39 -1.56 -15.70 14.96
N TYR A 40 -1.92 -14.51 15.43
CA TYR A 40 -1.86 -14.18 16.85
C TYR A 40 -3.14 -14.55 17.60
N LEU A 41 -4.31 -14.37 17.00
CA LEU A 41 -5.60 -14.57 17.68
C LEU A 41 -5.77 -16.00 18.24
N PRO A 42 -5.43 -17.08 17.51
CA PRO A 42 -5.52 -18.43 18.06
C PRO A 42 -4.58 -18.65 19.26
N ALA A 43 -3.39 -18.05 19.23
CA ALA A 43 -2.43 -18.13 20.33
C ALA A 43 -2.94 -17.37 21.57
N LEU A 44 -3.56 -16.20 21.35
CA LEU A 44 -4.17 -15.41 22.42
C LEU A 44 -5.34 -16.17 23.06
N LEU A 45 -6.23 -16.76 22.27
CA LEU A 45 -7.40 -17.50 22.76
C LEU A 45 -7.04 -18.80 23.48
N SER A 46 -5.97 -19.48 23.04
CA SER A 46 -5.52 -20.73 23.67
C SER A 46 -4.56 -20.52 24.84
N GLY A 47 -4.06 -19.30 25.04
CA GLY A 47 -3.01 -18.99 26.02
C GLY A 47 -1.65 -19.62 25.71
N ARG A 48 -1.50 -20.31 24.57
CA ARG A 48 -0.29 -21.05 24.21
C ARG A 48 0.58 -20.26 23.24
N SER A 49 1.89 -20.23 23.50
CA SER A 49 2.88 -19.62 22.60
C SER A 49 2.60 -18.15 22.25
N VAL A 50 1.91 -17.41 23.14
CA VAL A 50 1.48 -16.01 22.92
C VAL A 50 2.66 -15.13 22.53
N TYR A 51 3.76 -15.16 23.29
CA TYR A 51 4.93 -14.34 23.02
C TYR A 51 5.57 -14.63 21.65
N ALA A 52 5.78 -15.91 21.32
CA ALA A 52 6.38 -16.32 20.06
C ALA A 52 5.51 -15.93 18.86
N ASN A 53 4.19 -16.10 18.96
CA ASN A 53 3.26 -15.70 17.90
C ASN A 53 3.07 -14.19 17.83
N GLY A 54 3.20 -13.48 18.95
CA GLY A 54 3.23 -12.01 19.00
C GLY A 54 4.41 -11.44 18.21
N ILE A 55 5.61 -11.99 18.40
CA ILE A 55 6.79 -11.61 17.59
C ILE A 55 6.55 -11.89 16.10
N LYS A 56 5.96 -13.04 15.75
CA LYS A 56 5.61 -13.36 14.36
C LYS A 56 4.61 -12.36 13.79
N ALA A 57 3.59 -12.01 14.55
CA ALA A 57 2.56 -11.04 14.16
C ALA A 57 3.16 -9.65 13.89
N ILE A 58 4.06 -9.17 14.76
CA ILE A 58 4.80 -7.92 14.53
C ILE A 58 5.62 -8.00 13.24
N ARG A 59 6.33 -9.11 13.01
CA ARG A 59 7.11 -9.29 11.77
C ARG A 59 6.23 -9.26 10.52
N ILE A 60 5.06 -9.90 10.55
CA ILE A 60 4.09 -9.89 9.44
C ILE A 60 3.58 -8.47 9.19
N LEU A 61 3.24 -7.73 10.25
CA LEU A 61 2.80 -6.35 10.15
C LEU A 61 3.87 -5.45 9.53
N SER A 62 5.10 -5.51 10.05
CA SER A 62 6.23 -4.73 9.53
C SER A 62 6.54 -5.09 8.07
N LEU A 63 6.39 -6.37 7.70
CA LEU A 63 6.58 -6.80 6.32
C LEU A 63 5.50 -6.22 5.39
N GLY A 64 4.24 -6.16 5.83
CA GLY A 64 3.15 -5.52 5.08
C GLY A 64 3.39 -4.03 4.85
N LEU A 65 3.77 -3.29 5.91
CA LEU A 65 4.16 -1.88 5.84
C LEU A 65 5.29 -1.65 4.84
N GLY A 66 6.37 -2.42 4.97
CA GLY A 66 7.56 -2.31 4.11
C GLY A 66 7.27 -2.68 2.65
N ALA A 67 6.46 -3.70 2.41
CA ALA A 67 6.06 -4.11 1.07
C ALA A 67 5.25 -3.01 0.37
N GLY A 68 4.31 -2.38 1.07
CA GLY A 68 3.55 -1.24 0.54
C GLY A 68 4.44 -0.03 0.22
N ALA A 69 5.35 0.33 1.14
CA ALA A 69 6.29 1.44 0.92
C ALA A 69 7.20 1.19 -0.30
N LEU A 70 7.76 -0.02 -0.40
CA LEU A 70 8.66 -0.40 -1.48
C LEU A 70 7.93 -0.48 -2.82
N HIS A 71 6.69 -0.99 -2.84
CA HIS A 71 5.84 -1.01 -4.03
C HIS A 71 5.64 0.39 -4.60
N ALA A 72 5.19 1.33 -3.76
CA ALA A 72 4.94 2.71 -4.17
C ALA A 72 6.21 3.43 -4.61
N THR A 73 7.32 3.22 -3.91
CA THR A 73 8.60 3.84 -4.25
C THR A 73 9.09 3.36 -5.60
N ALA A 74 9.14 2.04 -5.82
CA ALA A 74 9.63 1.46 -7.06
C ALA A 74 8.71 1.79 -8.25
N SER A 75 7.39 1.74 -8.05
CA SER A 75 6.45 2.15 -9.09
C SER A 75 6.54 3.64 -9.41
N TYR A 76 6.73 4.51 -8.41
CA TYR A 76 6.92 5.94 -8.63
C TYR A 76 8.14 6.24 -9.50
N PHE A 77 9.33 5.76 -9.11
CA PHE A 77 10.55 6.03 -9.86
C PHE A 77 10.49 5.44 -11.27
N THR A 78 9.89 4.26 -11.44
CA THR A 78 9.69 3.65 -12.76
C THR A 78 8.73 4.49 -13.61
N ALA A 79 7.60 4.94 -13.07
CA ALA A 79 6.65 5.79 -13.79
C ALA A 79 7.25 7.15 -14.15
N LYS A 80 8.06 7.72 -13.25
CA LYS A 80 8.82 8.96 -13.48
C LYS A 80 9.83 8.79 -14.61
N ALA A 81 10.62 7.71 -14.61
CA ALA A 81 11.59 7.41 -15.66
C ALA A 81 10.93 7.16 -17.03
N LEU A 82 9.74 6.55 -17.04
CA LEU A 82 8.96 6.32 -18.26
C LEU A 82 8.15 7.54 -18.71
N ASN A 83 8.14 8.63 -17.94
CA ASN A 83 7.27 9.80 -18.13
C ASN A 83 5.79 9.42 -18.36
N LYS A 84 5.24 8.54 -17.49
CA LYS A 84 3.86 8.08 -17.56
C LYS A 84 3.10 8.43 -16.28
N GLU A 85 1.98 9.12 -16.43
CA GLU A 85 1.07 9.45 -15.31
C GLU A 85 0.38 8.21 -14.75
N HIS A 86 0.08 7.22 -15.59
CA HIS A 86 -0.41 5.92 -15.13
C HIS A 86 0.27 4.81 -15.93
N SER A 87 0.91 3.87 -15.24
CA SER A 87 1.73 2.84 -15.88
C SER A 87 1.59 1.48 -15.22
N THR A 88 1.07 0.52 -15.98
CA THR A 88 0.92 -0.87 -15.54
C THR A 88 2.27 -1.56 -15.43
N VAL A 89 3.24 -1.17 -16.26
CA VAL A 89 4.65 -1.61 -16.16
C VAL A 89 5.28 -1.12 -14.86
N ALA A 90 5.05 0.15 -14.49
CA ALA A 90 5.58 0.68 -13.23
C ALA A 90 5.00 -0.04 -12.01
N HIS A 91 3.70 -0.34 -12.03
CA HIS A 91 3.07 -1.17 -10.99
C HIS A 91 3.60 -2.59 -10.98
N ALA A 92 3.89 -3.21 -12.13
CA ALA A 92 4.52 -4.52 -12.19
C ALA A 92 5.91 -4.53 -11.51
N VAL A 93 6.72 -3.48 -11.75
CA VAL A 93 8.03 -3.30 -11.08
C VAL A 93 7.84 -3.08 -9.57
N GLY A 94 6.87 -2.28 -9.17
CA GLY A 94 6.49 -2.14 -7.76
C GLY A 94 6.12 -3.48 -7.12
N GLY A 95 5.31 -4.29 -7.81
CA GLY A 95 4.92 -5.63 -7.41
C GLY A 95 6.14 -6.54 -7.24
N ALA A 96 7.04 -6.55 -8.21
CA ALA A 96 8.28 -7.32 -8.15
C ALA A 96 9.13 -6.94 -6.94
N ALA A 97 9.31 -5.64 -6.67
CA ALA A 97 10.07 -5.15 -5.53
C ALA A 97 9.45 -5.59 -4.19
N ALA A 98 8.13 -5.46 -4.04
CA ALA A 98 7.42 -5.93 -2.87
C ALA A 98 7.51 -7.46 -2.69
N GLY A 99 7.35 -8.23 -3.77
CA GLY A 99 7.48 -9.68 -3.75
C GLY A 99 8.88 -10.16 -3.35
N TYR A 100 9.92 -9.44 -3.80
CA TYR A 100 11.29 -9.66 -3.37
C TYR A 100 11.44 -9.48 -1.86
N LEU A 101 10.93 -8.36 -1.31
CA LEU A 101 11.00 -8.08 0.12
C LEU A 101 10.29 -9.14 0.96
N VAL A 102 9.09 -9.57 0.55
CA VAL A 102 8.30 -10.59 1.25
C VAL A 102 9.05 -11.92 1.40
N ARG A 103 9.91 -12.26 0.42
CA ARG A 103 10.69 -13.51 0.41
C ARG A 103 12.20 -13.28 0.39
N TYR A 104 12.68 -12.16 0.93
CA TYR A 104 14.10 -11.78 0.77
C TYR A 104 15.09 -12.78 1.39
N LYS A 105 14.70 -13.50 2.45
CA LYS A 105 15.50 -14.57 3.07
C LYS A 105 15.21 -15.97 2.51
N ALA A 106 14.26 -16.12 1.61
CA ALA A 106 13.90 -17.43 1.07
C ALA A 106 14.89 -17.87 -0.03
N PRO A 107 14.95 -19.19 -0.34
CA PRO A 107 15.69 -19.69 -1.49
C PRO A 107 15.25 -19.03 -2.81
N LEU A 108 16.16 -18.96 -3.79
CA LEU A 108 15.95 -18.22 -5.03
C LEU A 108 14.65 -18.61 -5.74
N ALA A 109 14.36 -19.91 -5.88
CA ALA A 109 13.13 -20.37 -6.52
C ALA A 109 11.88 -19.80 -5.84
N SER A 110 11.72 -19.97 -4.52
CA SER A 110 10.58 -19.44 -3.77
C SER A 110 10.47 -17.92 -3.86
N ARG A 111 11.61 -17.23 -3.85
CA ARG A 111 11.67 -15.77 -4.01
C ARG A 111 11.18 -15.33 -5.39
N MET A 112 11.66 -15.97 -6.45
CA MET A 112 11.28 -15.66 -7.83
C MET A 112 9.79 -15.92 -8.10
N HIS A 113 9.22 -17.00 -7.55
CA HIS A 113 7.78 -17.23 -7.64
C HIS A 113 6.98 -16.09 -7.02
N MET A 114 7.39 -15.59 -5.85
CA MET A 114 6.71 -14.46 -5.20
C MET A 114 6.87 -13.16 -5.97
N VAL A 115 8.06 -12.89 -6.49
CA VAL A 115 8.35 -11.73 -7.36
C VAL A 115 7.43 -11.74 -8.58
N LEU A 116 7.36 -12.85 -9.30
CA LEU A 116 6.52 -12.98 -10.50
C LEU A 116 5.04 -12.86 -10.16
N LEU A 117 4.59 -13.55 -9.10
CA LEU A 117 3.19 -13.47 -8.65
C LEU A 117 2.79 -12.02 -8.37
N PHE A 118 3.59 -11.29 -7.58
CA PHE A 118 3.25 -9.92 -7.21
C PHE A 118 3.38 -8.96 -8.40
N ALA A 119 4.35 -9.16 -9.29
CA ALA A 119 4.48 -8.37 -10.51
C ALA A 119 3.24 -8.52 -11.40
N ILE A 120 2.81 -9.76 -11.66
CA ILE A 120 1.62 -10.06 -12.48
C ILE A 120 0.36 -9.54 -11.81
N SER A 121 0.16 -9.81 -10.51
CA SER A 121 -1.01 -9.31 -9.78
C SER A 121 -1.07 -7.79 -9.80
N SER A 122 0.05 -7.10 -9.58
CA SER A 122 0.06 -5.64 -9.59
C SER A 122 -0.17 -5.05 -10.98
N PHE A 123 0.35 -5.70 -12.03
CA PHE A 123 0.05 -5.34 -13.41
C PHE A 123 -1.45 -5.44 -13.67
N LEU A 124 -2.06 -6.59 -13.36
CA LEU A 124 -3.48 -6.86 -13.58
C LEU A 124 -4.38 -5.91 -12.80
N ILE A 125 -4.08 -5.65 -11.53
CA ILE A 125 -4.83 -4.71 -10.71
C ILE A 125 -4.80 -3.32 -11.36
N LYS A 126 -3.63 -2.83 -11.77
CA LYS A 126 -3.55 -1.52 -12.43
C LYS A 126 -4.29 -1.49 -13.77
N GLN A 127 -4.27 -2.57 -14.55
CA GLN A 127 -5.04 -2.68 -15.79
C GLN A 127 -6.55 -2.58 -15.52
N ILE A 128 -7.05 -3.29 -14.49
CA ILE A 128 -8.45 -3.23 -14.09
C ILE A 128 -8.85 -1.82 -13.66
N GLU A 129 -8.04 -1.17 -12.82
CA GLU A 129 -8.30 0.19 -12.37
C GLU A 129 -8.37 1.17 -13.54
N LEU A 130 -7.51 1.04 -14.54
CA LEU A 130 -7.53 1.89 -15.74
C LEU A 130 -8.79 1.74 -16.60
N ILE A 131 -9.47 0.59 -16.53
CA ILE A 131 -10.68 0.30 -17.31
C ILE A 131 -11.95 0.68 -16.52
N ARG A 132 -11.84 0.89 -15.20
CA ARG A 132 -12.99 1.20 -14.35
C ARG A 132 -13.59 2.57 -14.72
N PRO A 133 -14.92 2.69 -14.88
CA PRO A 133 -15.58 3.96 -15.23
C PRO A 133 -15.28 5.12 -14.26
N GLU A 134 -15.06 4.81 -12.99
CA GLU A 134 -14.71 5.78 -11.92
C GLU A 134 -13.27 6.30 -12.00
N PHE A 135 -12.39 5.71 -12.82
CA PHE A 135 -11.04 6.24 -13.05
C PHE A 135 -11.09 7.59 -13.80
N ALA A 136 -12.25 7.94 -14.39
CA ALA A 136 -12.51 9.16 -15.13
C ALA A 136 -12.99 10.35 -14.27
N ASP A 137 -13.42 10.15 -13.02
CA ASP A 137 -13.71 11.27 -12.09
C ASP A 137 -12.40 11.77 -11.46
N LYS A 138 -11.62 12.48 -12.30
CA LYS A 138 -10.28 13.01 -12.02
C LYS A 138 -10.21 14.12 -10.97
N ASP A 139 -11.25 14.35 -10.19
CA ASP A 139 -11.21 15.22 -9.03
C ASP A 139 -10.98 14.38 -7.78
N ILE A 140 -9.71 14.24 -7.37
CA ILE A 140 -9.40 13.63 -6.07
C ILE A 140 -10.03 14.48 -4.97
N GLY A 141 -11.10 13.96 -4.36
CA GLY A 141 -11.66 14.60 -3.17
C GLY A 141 -13.00 14.13 -2.65
N HIS A 142 -13.36 12.84 -2.67
CA HIS A 142 -14.60 12.40 -2.00
C HIS A 142 -14.38 11.30 -0.94
N CYS A 143 -14.23 11.73 0.31
CA CYS A 143 -14.49 10.91 1.49
C CYS A 143 -16.00 10.72 1.68
N ARG A 144 -16.61 9.73 1.03
CA ARG A 144 -17.91 9.20 1.45
C ARG A 144 -17.84 7.67 1.55
N GLY A 145 -17.15 7.19 2.57
CA GLY A 145 -17.37 5.84 3.09
C GLY A 145 -18.41 5.88 4.22
N PRO A 146 -19.26 4.86 4.38
CA PRO A 146 -20.42 4.88 5.30
C PRO A 146 -20.08 4.87 6.80
N VAL A 147 -18.79 4.92 7.19
CA VAL A 147 -18.39 4.82 8.61
C VAL A 147 -17.21 5.78 8.91
N PRO A 148 -17.41 6.80 9.76
CA PRO A 148 -16.33 7.58 10.36
C PRO A 148 -15.69 6.76 11.48
N ASN A 149 -14.36 6.64 11.53
CA ASN A 149 -13.68 5.99 12.66
C ASN A 149 -12.48 6.81 13.13
N ALA A 150 -12.53 7.18 14.41
CA ALA A 150 -11.74 8.23 15.05
C ALA A 150 -10.40 7.76 15.66
N PHE A 151 -9.94 6.53 15.41
CA PHE A 151 -8.91 5.91 16.25
C PHE A 151 -7.62 5.41 15.58
N ILE A 152 -7.33 5.74 14.30
CA ILE A 152 -6.05 5.31 13.66
C ILE A 152 -5.21 6.47 13.09
N SER A 153 -5.55 7.72 13.39
CA SER A 153 -4.51 8.73 13.61
C SER A 153 -5.03 9.84 14.51
N LEU A 154 -4.27 10.14 15.55
CA LEU A 154 -4.40 11.37 16.33
C LEU A 154 -4.02 12.63 15.51
N ASN A 155 -3.93 12.54 14.17
CA ASN A 155 -3.76 13.65 13.24
C ASN A 155 -4.99 13.90 12.32
N HIS A 156 -6.13 13.22 12.52
CA HIS A 156 -7.31 13.36 11.64
C HIS A 156 -8.28 14.51 11.97
N ARG A 157 -7.90 15.52 12.77
CA ARG A 157 -8.73 16.74 12.97
C ARG A 157 -8.91 17.58 11.69
N TYR A 158 -8.23 17.23 10.60
CA TYR A 158 -8.23 17.91 9.30
C TYR A 158 -8.80 17.06 8.14
N MET A 159 -9.94 16.38 8.33
CA MET A 159 -10.71 15.76 7.23
C MET A 159 -11.30 16.83 6.28
N ASN A 160 -10.43 17.55 5.58
CA ASN A 160 -10.68 18.65 4.67
C ASN A 160 -10.51 18.18 3.22
N ARG A 161 -11.28 18.74 2.26
CA ARG A 161 -11.11 18.50 0.81
C ARG A 161 -9.72 18.88 0.29
N ARG A 162 -8.94 19.58 1.11
CA ARG A 162 -7.60 20.09 0.80
C ARG A 162 -6.46 19.19 1.29
N TRP A 163 -6.70 17.99 1.86
CA TRP A 163 -5.61 17.14 2.38
C TRP A 163 -4.51 16.93 1.33
N ARG A 164 -4.86 16.56 0.09
CA ARG A 164 -3.87 16.45 -0.99
C ARG A 164 -3.05 17.74 -1.12
N GLN A 165 -3.69 18.90 -1.20
CA GLN A 165 -3.01 20.20 -1.33
C GLN A 165 -2.17 20.53 -0.10
N GLU A 166 -2.65 20.22 1.11
CA GLU A 166 -1.92 20.42 2.36
C GLU A 166 -0.69 19.50 2.44
N GLU A 167 -0.78 18.24 2.00
CA GLU A 167 0.39 17.35 1.88
C GLU A 167 1.34 17.80 0.78
N GLU A 168 0.82 18.18 -0.39
CA GLU A 168 1.62 18.76 -1.48
C GLU A 168 2.35 20.03 -1.06
N ASP A 169 1.71 20.89 -0.26
CA ASP A 169 2.33 22.10 0.27
C ASP A 169 3.42 21.75 1.28
N LEU A 170 3.23 20.72 2.11
CA LEU A 170 4.28 20.21 3.00
C LEU A 170 5.44 19.56 2.23
N GLU A 171 5.17 18.92 1.09
CA GLU A 171 6.18 18.34 0.20
C GLU A 171 7.05 19.41 -0.49
N LYS A 172 6.54 20.64 -0.71
CA LYS A 172 7.32 21.75 -1.33
C LYS A 172 8.42 22.32 -0.42
N PHE A 173 8.38 22.06 0.88
CA PHE A 173 9.37 22.55 1.85
C PHE A 173 10.51 21.55 2.12
N VAL A 174 10.57 20.44 1.37
CA VAL A 174 11.63 19.41 1.41
C VAL A 174 12.35 19.38 0.07
#